data_AF-A0A378AKY0-F1
#
_entry.id   AF-A0A378AKY0-F1
#
_cell.length_a   1.000
_cell.length_b   1.000
_cell.length_c   1.000
_cell.angle_alpha   90.00
_cell.angle_beta   90.00
_cell.angle_gamma   90.00
#
_symmetry.space_group_name_H-M   'P 1'
#
loop_
_entity.id
_entity.type
_entity.pdbx_description
1 polymer ?
#
loop_
_entity_poly.entity_id
_entity_poly.type
_entity_poly.pdbx_seq_one_letter_code
_entity_poly.pdbx_strand_id
1 'polypeptide(L)'
;MRKGGWWLALGMFSASALATCPDWPPARGRQETSRLHQQIVAWKEAYWRQGASGVSDDVYDQLTLRLAQWRQCFPGATPEGDDLPPPTGDARHPVAHTGVRKLADEDSVARWMKNKSDLWIQPKVDGVAVTLVYRQGRLVQAISRGDGLRGEAWTARARQIPALAKVMTGELADSVLLGELFLRRDGHVQQQAGG
;
A
#
# COMPACT_ATOMS: atom_id res chain seq x y z
N MET A 1 -46.58 42.77 -31.99
CA MET A 1 -46.17 42.85 -30.57
C MET A 1 -45.61 41.47 -30.17
N ARG A 2 -44.28 41.32 -30.13
CA ARG A 2 -43.59 40.03 -29.89
C ARG A 2 -43.27 39.87 -28.39
N LYS A 3 -43.65 38.72 -27.84
CA LYS A 3 -43.45 38.30 -26.44
C LYS A 3 -41.96 38.02 -26.19
N GLY A 4 -41.39 38.59 -25.13
CA GLY A 4 -40.05 38.29 -24.63
C GLY A 4 -40.09 37.13 -23.64
N GLY A 5 -39.38 36.05 -23.93
CA GLY A 5 -39.19 34.91 -23.02
C GLY A 5 -37.91 35.10 -22.20
N TRP A 6 -38.04 34.99 -20.87
CA TRP A 6 -36.92 34.99 -19.93
C TRP A 6 -36.38 33.56 -19.82
N TRP A 7 -35.11 33.35 -20.17
CA TRP A 7 -34.40 32.10 -19.90
C TRP A 7 -33.75 32.20 -18.52
N LEU A 8 -34.28 31.43 -17.56
CA LEU A 8 -33.61 31.16 -16.28
C LEU A 8 -32.54 30.10 -16.51
N ALA A 9 -31.27 30.51 -16.49
CA ALA A 9 -30.15 29.59 -16.44
C ALA A 9 -30.01 29.05 -15.01
N LEU A 10 -30.43 27.80 -14.80
CA LEU A 10 -30.25 27.08 -13.54
C LEU A 10 -28.80 26.58 -13.47
N GLY A 11 -27.94 27.31 -12.76
CA GLY A 11 -26.56 26.89 -12.51
C GLY A 11 -26.53 25.66 -11.61
N MET A 12 -26.11 24.51 -12.14
CA MET A 12 -25.79 23.32 -11.34
C MET A 12 -24.52 23.61 -10.53
N PHE A 13 -24.70 23.91 -9.24
CA PHE A 13 -23.59 23.86 -8.29
C PHE A 13 -23.24 22.39 -8.03
N SER A 14 -22.16 21.91 -8.65
CA SER A 14 -21.52 20.67 -8.27
C SER A 14 -20.85 20.85 -6.91
N ALA A 15 -21.51 20.39 -5.84
CA ALA A 15 -20.91 20.26 -4.53
C ALA A 15 -19.82 19.19 -4.59
N SER A 16 -18.58 19.62 -4.80
CA SER A 16 -17.42 18.77 -4.56
C SER A 16 -17.32 18.62 -3.04
N ALA A 17 -17.38 17.38 -2.54
CA ALA A 17 -17.07 17.08 -1.14
C ALA A 17 -15.59 17.37 -0.89
N LEU A 18 -15.25 18.64 -0.67
CA LEU A 18 -13.92 19.06 -0.23
C LEU A 18 -13.77 18.57 1.20
N ALA A 19 -12.75 17.75 1.44
CA ALA A 19 -12.40 17.30 2.78
C ALA A 19 -12.02 18.54 3.61
N THR A 20 -12.93 19.03 4.44
CA THR A 20 -12.79 20.31 5.15
C THR A 20 -11.53 20.35 6.02
N CYS A 21 -10.69 21.36 5.80
CA CYS A 21 -9.53 21.60 6.64
C CYS A 21 -9.95 21.91 8.09
N PRO A 22 -9.19 21.48 9.09
CA PRO A 22 -9.46 21.86 10.48
C PRO A 22 -9.45 23.39 10.63
N ASP A 23 -10.41 23.92 11.39
CA ASP A 23 -10.46 25.34 11.77
C ASP A 23 -9.46 25.63 12.90
N TRP A 24 -8.17 25.55 12.56
CA TRP A 24 -7.05 25.75 13.48
C TRP A 24 -6.18 26.92 13.02
N PRO A 25 -5.57 27.67 13.95
CA PRO A 25 -4.50 28.60 13.61
C PRO A 25 -3.38 27.87 12.84
N PRO A 26 -2.78 28.46 11.79
CA PRO A 26 -1.79 27.77 10.95
C PRO A 26 -0.60 27.19 11.73
N ALA A 27 -0.17 27.86 12.81
CA ALA A 27 0.89 27.37 13.67
C ALA A 27 0.52 26.05 14.37
N ARG A 28 -0.69 25.99 14.94
CA ARG A 28 -1.22 24.76 15.54
C ARG A 28 -1.39 23.66 14.50
N GLY A 29 -1.95 24.00 13.34
CA GLY A 29 -2.15 23.04 12.25
C GLY A 29 -0.85 22.38 11.79
N ARG A 30 0.22 23.17 11.61
CA ARG A 30 1.55 22.62 11.32
C ARG A 30 2.05 21.71 12.44
N GLN A 31 1.95 22.13 13.70
CA GLN A 31 2.40 21.34 14.85
C GLN A 31 1.68 19.98 14.95
N GLU A 32 0.36 19.96 14.85
CA GLU A 32 -0.43 18.72 14.93
C GLU A 32 -0.14 17.80 13.74
N THR A 33 0.06 18.38 12.56
CA THR A 33 0.43 17.62 11.35
C THR A 33 1.81 16.99 11.50
N SER A 34 2.81 17.74 11.99
CA SER A 34 4.14 17.21 12.27
C SER A 34 4.11 16.12 13.34
N ARG A 35 3.29 16.27 14.39
CA ARG A 35 3.14 15.27 15.45
C ARG A 35 2.53 13.97 14.92
N LEU A 36 1.44 14.07 14.15
CA LEU A 36 0.81 12.89 13.55
C LEU A 36 1.77 12.17 12.59
N HIS A 37 2.53 12.94 11.81
CA HIS A 37 3.59 12.41 10.94
C HIS A 37 4.62 11.58 11.72
N GLN A 38 5.18 12.13 12.80
CA GLN A 38 6.16 11.43 13.64
C GLN A 38 5.60 10.13 14.22
N GLN A 39 4.32 10.12 14.63
CA GLN A 39 3.68 8.92 15.15
C GLN A 39 3.53 7.83 14.08
N ILE A 40 3.11 8.21 12.87
CA ILE A 40 2.99 7.29 11.73
C ILE A 40 4.35 6.71 11.35
N VAL A 41 5.41 7.54 11.31
CA VAL A 41 6.78 7.10 11.05
C VAL A 41 7.25 6.09 12.10
N ALA A 42 7.00 6.36 13.39
CA ALA A 42 7.38 5.45 14.47
C ALA A 42 6.68 4.08 14.35
N TRP A 43 5.37 4.06 14.05
CA TRP A 43 4.65 2.80 13.82
C TRP A 43 5.12 2.08 12.56
N LYS A 44 5.40 2.82 11.48
CA LYS A 44 6.01 2.27 10.26
C LYS A 44 7.33 1.58 10.61
N GLU A 45 8.24 2.24 11.32
CA GLU A 45 9.52 1.63 11.70
C GLU A 45 9.37 0.39 12.59
N ALA A 46 8.49 0.44 13.59
CA ALA A 46 8.20 -0.71 14.46
C ALA A 46 7.67 -1.91 13.67
N TYR A 47 6.74 -1.69 12.75
CA TYR A 47 6.21 -2.72 11.88
C TYR A 47 7.30 -3.32 10.99
N TRP A 48 8.06 -2.47 10.28
CA TRP A 48 9.05 -2.91 9.30
C TRP A 48 10.28 -3.56 9.90
N ARG A 49 10.78 -3.09 11.06
CA ARG A 49 12.03 -3.59 11.65
C ARG A 49 11.82 -4.62 12.76
N GLN A 50 10.69 -4.54 13.47
CA GLN A 50 10.44 -5.33 14.67
C GLN A 50 9.26 -6.30 14.50
N GLY A 51 8.48 -6.17 13.43
CA GLY A 51 7.24 -6.94 13.25
C GLY A 51 6.18 -6.61 14.30
N ALA A 52 6.23 -5.40 14.88
CA ALA A 52 5.35 -4.98 15.97
C ALA A 52 4.33 -3.94 15.48
N SER A 53 3.05 -4.21 15.73
CA SER A 53 1.95 -3.30 15.41
C SER A 53 1.41 -2.65 16.69
N GLY A 54 1.72 -1.36 16.90
CA GLY A 54 1.24 -0.59 18.06
C GLY A 54 -0.22 -0.14 17.95
N VAL A 55 -0.79 -0.21 16.76
CA VAL A 55 -2.19 0.09 16.42
C VAL A 55 -2.67 -0.92 15.37
N SER A 56 -3.98 -1.04 15.18
CA SER A 56 -4.52 -1.86 14.09
C SER A 56 -4.31 -1.20 12.72
N ASP A 57 -4.32 -2.01 11.66
CA ASP A 57 -4.15 -1.57 10.28
C ASP A 57 -5.21 -0.53 9.88
N ASP A 58 -6.47 -0.71 10.28
CA ASP A 58 -7.54 0.25 10.00
C ASP A 58 -7.28 1.62 10.65
N VAL A 59 -6.77 1.62 11.89
CA VAL A 59 -6.41 2.87 12.58
C VAL A 59 -5.23 3.53 11.89
N TYR A 60 -4.21 2.76 11.50
CA TYR A 60 -3.05 3.26 10.75
C TYR A 60 -3.47 3.87 9.40
N ASP A 61 -4.33 3.18 8.64
CA ASP A 61 -4.85 3.63 7.35
C ASP A 61 -5.64 4.94 7.48
N GLN A 62 -6.56 5.01 8.45
CA GLN A 62 -7.36 6.21 8.71
C GLN A 62 -6.48 7.41 9.09
N LEU A 63 -5.46 7.20 9.93
CA LEU A 63 -4.54 8.24 10.33
C LEU A 63 -3.62 8.68 9.19
N THR A 64 -3.24 7.77 8.30
CA THR A 64 -2.47 8.09 7.09
C THR A 64 -3.29 8.92 6.10
N LEU A 65 -4.56 8.57 5.89
CA LEU A 65 -5.49 9.38 5.10
C LEU A 65 -5.69 10.78 5.72
N ARG A 66 -5.85 10.84 7.05
CA ARG A 66 -5.94 12.10 7.78
C ARG A 66 -4.70 12.97 7.61
N LEU A 67 -3.52 12.37 7.70
CA LEU A 67 -2.26 13.07 7.48
C LEU A 67 -2.16 13.60 6.06
N ALA A 68 -2.53 12.81 5.04
CA ALA A 68 -2.55 13.26 3.66
C ALA A 68 -3.48 14.46 3.45
N GLN A 69 -4.66 14.46 4.08
CA GLN A 69 -5.56 15.61 4.09
C GLN A 69 -4.90 16.82 4.77
N TRP A 70 -4.32 16.66 5.96
CA TRP A 70 -3.73 17.77 6.71
C TRP A 70 -2.49 18.37 6.03
N ARG A 71 -1.70 17.56 5.31
CA ARG A 71 -0.58 18.04 4.48
C ARG A 71 -1.05 19.04 3.41
N GLN A 72 -2.25 18.88 2.86
CA GLN A 72 -2.85 19.84 1.91
C GLN A 72 -3.29 21.13 2.61
N CYS A 73 -3.82 21.03 3.82
CA CYS A 73 -4.28 22.18 4.61
C CYS A 73 -3.14 23.01 5.22
N PHE A 74 -2.04 22.34 5.59
CA PHE A 74 -0.88 22.96 6.25
C PHE A 74 0.44 22.59 5.54
N PRO A 75 0.70 23.16 4.35
CA PRO A 75 1.93 22.90 3.59
C PRO A 75 3.20 23.20 4.40
N GLY A 76 4.26 22.42 4.18
CA GLY A 76 5.55 22.56 4.86
C GLY A 76 5.60 21.99 6.29
N ALA A 77 4.54 21.33 6.75
CA ALA A 77 4.50 20.71 8.09
C ALA A 77 5.26 19.38 8.18
N THR A 78 5.54 18.71 7.06
CA THR A 78 6.24 17.42 7.02
C THR A 78 7.35 17.43 5.97
N PRO A 79 8.45 16.68 6.17
CA PRO A 79 9.45 16.46 5.12
C PRO A 79 8.84 15.85 3.85
N GLU A 80 9.41 16.16 2.69
CA GLU A 80 9.06 15.50 1.43
C GLU A 80 9.79 14.15 1.31
N GLY A 81 9.11 13.12 0.78
CA GLY A 81 9.74 11.83 0.45
C GLY A 81 9.79 10.77 1.57
N ASP A 82 9.24 11.02 2.76
CA ASP A 82 9.20 10.06 3.89
C ASP A 82 8.09 9.00 3.76
N ASP A 83 7.48 8.85 2.58
CA ASP A 83 6.43 7.84 2.37
C ASP A 83 7.02 6.46 2.04
N LEU A 84 8.33 6.37 1.73
CA LEU A 84 8.98 5.11 1.40
C LEU A 84 9.24 4.26 2.67
N PRO A 85 9.15 2.92 2.56
CA PRO A 85 9.64 2.03 3.60
C PRO A 85 11.13 2.28 3.85
N PRO A 86 11.63 2.11 5.09
CA PRO A 86 13.06 2.16 5.33
C PRO A 86 13.75 1.08 4.49
N PRO A 87 14.90 1.37 3.85
CA PRO A 87 15.67 0.35 3.15
C PRO A 87 16.09 -0.70 4.17
N THR A 88 15.71 -1.95 3.93
CA THR A 88 16.13 -3.10 4.72
C THR A 88 16.91 -4.06 3.84
N GLY A 89 18.15 -4.36 4.22
CA GLY A 89 19.02 -5.30 3.52
C GLY A 89 19.69 -4.76 2.24
N ASP A 90 20.71 -5.51 1.79
CA ASP A 90 21.57 -5.12 0.67
C ASP A 90 21.28 -5.89 -0.63
N ALA A 91 20.34 -6.84 -0.60
CA ALA A 91 20.03 -7.66 -1.76
C ALA A 91 19.18 -6.88 -2.75
N ARG A 92 19.75 -6.58 -3.93
CA ARG A 92 19.05 -5.86 -4.99
C ARG A 92 18.03 -6.76 -5.69
N HIS A 93 16.82 -6.25 -5.88
CA HIS A 93 15.80 -6.92 -6.68
C HIS A 93 16.17 -6.88 -8.17
N PRO A 94 16.02 -8.00 -8.91
CA PRO A 94 16.21 -8.00 -10.36
C PRO A 94 15.16 -7.15 -11.11
N VAL A 95 13.96 -7.07 -10.54
CA VAL A 95 12.82 -6.27 -11.00
C VAL A 95 12.22 -5.58 -9.78
N ALA A 96 11.91 -4.29 -9.86
CA ALA A 96 11.34 -3.56 -8.73
C ALA A 96 10.06 -4.24 -8.21
N HIS A 97 10.01 -4.50 -6.91
CA HIS A 97 8.86 -5.12 -6.25
C HIS A 97 7.90 -4.03 -5.78
N THR A 98 6.86 -3.76 -6.58
CA THR A 98 5.88 -2.71 -6.31
C THR A 98 4.70 -3.20 -5.45
N GLY A 99 4.05 -2.27 -4.74
CA GLY A 99 2.78 -2.53 -4.07
C GLY A 99 1.56 -2.41 -5.00
N VAL A 100 0.39 -2.63 -4.43
CA VAL A 100 -0.91 -2.44 -5.09
C VAL A 100 -1.63 -1.22 -4.50
N ARG A 101 -2.42 -0.53 -5.34
CA ARG A 101 -3.24 0.60 -4.90
C ARG A 101 -4.55 0.09 -4.29
N LYS A 102 -4.86 0.50 -3.06
CA LYS A 102 -6.17 0.27 -2.42
C LYS A 102 -7.21 1.22 -3.04
N LEU A 103 -8.39 0.69 -3.36
CA LEU A 103 -9.57 1.48 -3.72
C LEU A 103 -10.55 1.43 -2.55
N ALA A 104 -11.15 2.57 -2.22
CA ALA A 104 -11.88 2.76 -0.96
C ALA A 104 -13.26 2.10 -0.95
N ASP A 105 -13.92 2.04 -2.11
CA ASP A 105 -15.32 1.68 -2.23
C ASP A 105 -15.65 1.05 -3.60
N GLU A 106 -16.85 0.49 -3.70
CA GLU A 106 -17.38 -0.15 -4.92
C GLU A 106 -17.42 0.81 -6.12
N ASP A 107 -17.81 2.07 -5.88
CA ASP A 107 -17.84 3.10 -6.91
C ASP A 107 -16.44 3.37 -7.52
N SER A 108 -15.40 3.38 -6.68
CA SER A 108 -14.02 3.55 -7.10
C SER A 108 -13.54 2.36 -7.90
N VAL A 109 -13.94 1.14 -7.52
CA VAL A 109 -13.66 -0.08 -8.28
C VAL A 109 -14.37 -0.01 -9.64
N ALA A 110 -15.65 0.32 -9.69
CA ALA A 110 -16.42 0.43 -10.93
C ALA A 110 -15.81 1.46 -11.89
N ARG A 111 -15.39 2.63 -11.38
CA ARG A 111 -14.67 3.64 -12.16
C ARG A 111 -13.34 3.10 -12.71
N TRP A 112 -12.56 2.38 -11.88
CA TRP A 112 -11.30 1.79 -12.30
C TRP A 112 -11.50 0.72 -13.39
N MET A 113 -12.60 -0.04 -13.35
CA MET A 113 -12.92 -1.10 -14.31
C MET A 113 -13.44 -0.62 -15.67
N LYS A 114 -13.98 0.60 -15.76
CA LYS A 114 -14.80 1.11 -16.89
C LYS A 114 -14.26 0.81 -18.30
N ASN A 115 -12.94 0.75 -18.50
CA ASN A 115 -12.31 0.51 -19.80
C ASN A 115 -11.34 -0.70 -19.78
N LYS A 116 -11.61 -1.71 -18.95
CA LYS A 116 -10.77 -2.92 -18.83
C LYS A 116 -11.60 -4.16 -19.13
N SER A 117 -11.06 -5.07 -19.94
CA SER A 117 -11.59 -6.43 -20.16
C SER A 117 -10.67 -7.48 -19.53
N ASP A 118 -11.14 -8.73 -19.47
CA ASP A 118 -10.34 -9.91 -19.08
C ASP A 118 -9.64 -9.76 -17.72
N LEU A 119 -10.35 -9.13 -16.78
CA LEU A 119 -9.85 -8.89 -15.43
C LEU A 119 -9.70 -10.21 -14.67
N TRP A 120 -8.50 -10.43 -14.15
CA TRP A 120 -8.21 -11.53 -13.25
C TRP A 120 -8.31 -11.05 -11.81
N ILE A 121 -9.21 -11.67 -11.04
CA ILE A 121 -9.43 -11.38 -9.63
C ILE A 121 -8.73 -12.45 -8.79
N GLN A 122 -7.95 -12.00 -7.80
CA GLN A 122 -7.33 -12.87 -6.81
C GLN A 122 -7.64 -12.36 -5.40
N PRO A 123 -7.76 -13.26 -4.41
CA PRO A 123 -7.74 -12.86 -3.01
C PRO A 123 -6.44 -12.12 -2.70
N LYS A 124 -6.53 -10.98 -2.00
CA LYS A 124 -5.35 -10.36 -1.41
C LYS A 124 -4.97 -11.17 -0.18
N VAL A 125 -3.84 -11.87 -0.26
CA VAL A 125 -3.25 -12.54 0.90
C VAL A 125 -2.74 -11.49 1.88
N ASP A 126 -2.80 -11.82 3.16
CA ASP A 126 -2.14 -11.04 4.20
C ASP A 126 -0.93 -11.82 4.70
N GLY A 127 0.24 -11.40 4.23
CA GLY A 127 1.51 -11.99 4.59
C GLY A 127 2.65 -11.02 4.33
N VAL A 128 3.81 -11.57 3.99
CA VAL A 128 5.01 -10.79 3.70
C VAL A 128 5.43 -11.00 2.25
N ALA A 129 5.53 -9.90 1.52
CA ALA A 129 5.93 -9.89 0.13
C ALA A 129 7.37 -10.39 -0.07
N VAL A 130 7.57 -11.28 -1.05
CA VAL A 130 8.85 -11.92 -1.37
C VAL A 130 9.10 -11.92 -2.87
N THR A 131 10.37 -11.75 -3.26
CA THR A 131 10.87 -11.99 -4.61
C THR A 131 11.66 -13.29 -4.62
N LEU A 132 11.28 -14.23 -5.50
CA LEU A 132 11.98 -15.48 -5.72
C LEU A 132 12.68 -15.46 -7.07
N VAL A 133 13.95 -15.86 -7.10
CA VAL A 133 14.75 -15.94 -8.32
C VAL A 133 15.12 -17.39 -8.56
N TYR A 134 14.66 -17.93 -9.69
CA TYR A 134 15.05 -19.24 -10.19
C TYR A 134 16.05 -19.07 -11.34
N ARG A 135 17.10 -19.89 -11.30
CA ARG A 135 18.08 -20.01 -12.40
C ARG A 135 18.36 -21.47 -12.65
N GLN A 136 18.32 -21.89 -13.92
CA GLN A 136 18.52 -23.29 -14.31
C GLN A 136 17.67 -24.26 -13.47
N GLY A 137 16.43 -23.86 -13.20
CA GLY A 137 15.47 -24.63 -12.44
C GLY A 137 15.70 -24.67 -10.94
N ARG A 138 16.63 -23.89 -10.35
CA ARG A 138 16.88 -23.89 -8.90
C ARG A 138 16.58 -22.54 -8.27
N LEU A 139 15.99 -22.54 -7.08
CA LEU A 139 15.83 -21.33 -6.27
C LEU A 139 17.20 -20.83 -5.81
N VAL A 140 17.69 -19.75 -6.42
CA VAL A 140 19.00 -19.15 -6.11
C VAL A 140 18.88 -17.97 -5.14
N GLN A 141 17.77 -17.23 -5.17
CA GLN A 141 17.54 -16.13 -4.23
C GLN A 141 16.08 -16.07 -3.78
N ALA A 142 15.88 -15.76 -2.50
CA ALA A 142 14.62 -15.24 -1.98
C ALA A 142 14.93 -13.91 -1.27
N ILE A 143 14.21 -12.85 -1.60
CA ILE A 143 14.48 -11.49 -1.13
C ILE A 143 13.19 -10.91 -0.54
N SER A 144 13.25 -10.32 0.65
CA SER A 144 12.12 -9.57 1.21
C SER A 144 11.79 -8.36 0.33
N ARG A 145 10.60 -7.78 0.45
CA ARG A 145 10.28 -6.57 -0.35
C ARG A 145 11.23 -5.40 -0.07
N GLY A 146 11.50 -5.12 1.21
CA GLY A 146 12.23 -3.92 1.64
C GLY A 146 11.61 -2.64 1.08
N ASP A 147 12.42 -1.80 0.47
CA ASP A 147 11.97 -0.55 -0.20
C ASP A 147 11.44 -0.78 -1.62
N GLY A 148 11.43 -2.03 -2.10
CA GLY A 148 11.02 -2.44 -3.45
C GLY A 148 12.17 -2.49 -4.46
N LEU A 149 13.31 -1.86 -4.18
CA LEU A 149 14.54 -1.94 -4.99
C LEU A 149 15.61 -2.81 -4.32
N ARG A 150 15.63 -2.81 -2.99
CA ARG A 150 16.49 -3.62 -2.14
C ARG A 150 15.68 -4.24 -1.01
N GLY A 151 16.09 -5.44 -0.62
CA GLY A 151 15.49 -6.21 0.47
C GLY A 151 16.52 -7.04 1.22
N GLU A 152 16.05 -7.78 2.22
CA GLU A 152 16.85 -8.74 2.96
C GLU A 152 16.98 -10.06 2.20
N ALA A 153 18.15 -10.68 2.26
CA ALA A 153 18.37 -12.01 1.71
C ALA A 153 17.75 -13.08 2.63
N TRP A 154 16.66 -13.71 2.18
CA TRP A 154 15.93 -14.74 2.92
C TRP A 154 16.13 -16.16 2.36
N THR A 155 16.98 -16.37 1.35
CA THR A 155 17.14 -17.66 0.66
C THR A 155 17.29 -18.86 1.61
N ALA A 156 18.13 -18.75 2.64
CA ALA A 156 18.37 -19.84 3.59
C ALA A 156 17.11 -20.18 4.40
N ARG A 157 16.34 -19.17 4.84
CA ARG A 157 15.08 -19.34 5.58
C ARG A 157 13.97 -19.83 4.65
N ALA A 158 13.84 -19.25 3.47
CA ALA A 158 12.83 -19.60 2.48
C ALA A 158 12.96 -21.08 2.05
N ARG A 159 14.18 -21.60 1.90
CA ARG A 159 14.43 -23.02 1.60
C ARG A 159 13.93 -23.98 2.69
N GLN A 160 13.72 -23.52 3.92
CA GLN A 160 13.18 -24.34 5.01
C GLN A 160 11.65 -24.47 4.93
N ILE A 161 10.96 -23.59 4.18
CA ILE A 161 9.50 -23.63 4.03
C ILE A 161 9.13 -24.83 3.17
N PRO A 162 8.45 -25.88 3.68
CA PRO A 162 8.22 -27.11 2.92
C PRO A 162 7.45 -26.89 1.61
N ALA A 163 6.39 -26.07 1.66
CA ALA A 163 5.52 -25.77 0.52
C ALA A 163 6.19 -24.93 -0.58
N LEU A 164 7.30 -24.24 -0.29
CA LEU A 164 8.03 -23.49 -1.31
C LEU A 164 8.77 -24.47 -2.22
N ALA A 165 8.52 -24.43 -3.52
CA ALA A 165 9.27 -25.24 -4.47
C ALA A 165 10.74 -24.78 -4.54
N LYS A 166 11.69 -25.71 -4.47
CA LYS A 166 13.13 -25.41 -4.58
C LYS A 166 13.65 -25.65 -5.99
N VAL A 167 12.87 -26.39 -6.77
CA VAL A 167 13.14 -26.72 -8.17
C VAL A 167 11.94 -26.31 -9.02
N MET A 168 12.22 -25.68 -10.15
CA MET A 168 11.25 -25.33 -11.20
C MET A 168 11.67 -25.96 -12.52
N THR A 169 10.70 -26.26 -13.36
CA THR A 169 10.90 -26.84 -14.69
C THR A 169 10.16 -26.01 -15.74
N GLY A 170 10.46 -26.28 -17.02
CA GLY A 170 9.84 -25.59 -18.15
C GLY A 170 10.12 -24.10 -18.14
N GLU A 171 9.11 -23.31 -18.49
CA GLU A 171 9.22 -21.85 -18.65
C GLU A 171 9.61 -21.12 -17.37
N LEU A 172 9.37 -21.71 -16.19
CA LEU A 172 9.70 -21.10 -14.90
C LEU A 172 11.13 -21.40 -14.43
N ALA A 173 11.90 -22.21 -15.14
CA ALA A 173 13.24 -22.61 -14.74
C ALA A 173 14.21 -21.41 -14.59
N ASP A 174 14.01 -20.36 -15.39
CA ASP A 174 14.78 -19.12 -15.36
C ASP A 174 13.84 -17.92 -15.20
N SER A 175 13.24 -17.80 -14.01
CA SER A 175 12.20 -16.82 -13.73
C SER A 175 12.47 -15.98 -12.48
N VAL A 176 11.82 -14.82 -12.42
CA VAL A 176 11.68 -14.01 -11.21
C VAL A 176 10.20 -13.99 -10.86
N LEU A 177 9.85 -14.50 -9.69
CA LEU A 177 8.47 -14.60 -9.23
C LEU A 177 8.27 -13.68 -8.02
N LEU A 178 7.26 -12.83 -8.09
CA LEU A 178 6.82 -11.99 -6.99
C LEU A 178 5.59 -12.64 -6.35
N GLY A 179 5.58 -12.72 -5.03
CA GLY A 179 4.49 -13.33 -4.30
C GLY A 179 4.52 -13.00 -2.83
N GLU A 180 3.81 -13.81 -2.04
CA GLU A 180 3.59 -13.54 -0.63
C GLU A 180 3.80 -14.82 0.19
N LEU A 181 4.60 -14.74 1.25
CA LEU A 181 4.74 -15.79 2.25
C LEU A 181 3.74 -15.50 3.37
N PHE A 182 2.96 -16.51 3.75
CA PHE A 182 1.94 -16.36 4.78
C PHE A 182 1.82 -17.62 5.62
N LEU A 183 1.30 -17.47 6.83
CA LEU A 183 0.93 -18.59 7.68
C LEU A 183 -0.53 -18.95 7.41
N ARG A 184 -0.77 -20.16 6.90
CA ARG A 184 -2.13 -20.66 6.73
C ARG A 184 -2.77 -20.92 8.09
N ARG A 185 -3.91 -20.29 8.36
CA ARG A 185 -4.73 -20.50 9.57
C ARG A 185 -6.12 -20.96 9.15
N ASP A 186 -6.54 -22.14 9.60
CA ASP A 186 -7.85 -22.70 9.24
C ASP A 186 -8.99 -21.87 9.85
N GLY A 187 -9.99 -21.54 9.03
CA GLY A 187 -11.16 -20.74 9.45
C GLY A 187 -10.88 -19.28 9.80
N HIS A 188 -9.65 -18.80 9.60
CA HIS A 188 -9.29 -17.42 9.93
C HIS A 188 -9.83 -16.45 8.90
N VAL A 189 -10.59 -15.45 9.37
CA VAL A 189 -11.11 -14.33 8.58
C VAL A 189 -10.46 -13.06 9.11
N GLN A 190 -9.51 -12.50 8.37
CA GLN A 190 -8.71 -11.35 8.80
C GLN A 190 -9.57 -10.16 9.25
N GLN A 191 -10.66 -9.87 8.54
CA GLN A 191 -11.59 -8.78 8.90
C GLN A 191 -12.22 -8.96 10.29
N GLN A 192 -12.39 -10.20 10.75
CA GLN A 192 -13.02 -10.50 12.04
C GLN A 192 -11.99 -10.70 13.16
N ALA A 193 -10.85 -11.31 12.83
CA ALA A 193 -9.88 -11.78 13.81
C ALA A 193 -8.60 -10.94 13.88
N GLY A 194 -8.39 -9.98 12.96
CA GLY A 194 -7.15 -9.22 12.84
C GLY A 194 -6.00 -10.05 12.25
N GLY A 195 -4.79 -9.46 12.24
CA GLY A 195 -3.53 -10.14 11.90
C GLY A 195 -2.92 -10.90 13.06
#